data_AF-A0A353N9J8-F1
#
_entry.id   AF-A0A353N9J8-F1
#
_cell.length_a   1.000
_cell.length_b   1.000
_cell.length_c   1.000
_cell.angle_alpha   90.00
_cell.angle_beta   90.00
_cell.angle_gamma   90.00
#
_symmetry.space_group_name_H-M   'P 1'
#
loop_
_entity.id
_entity.type
_entity.pdbx_description
1 polymer ?
#
loop_
_entity_poly.entity_id
_entity_poly.type
_entity_poly.pdbx_seq_one_letter_code
_entity_poly.pdbx_strand_id
1 'polypeptide(L)'
;MSGGRCVAVARTDVIPVEKDETIQGLIKKVRDCLSARVIIFSDTRVSFLRNEINLRLLKYYSEEEDKEIILVIKDRTVKRLAKRLGIQVDERLQQEEPGFYQNQLPIQLEELATEALSAGEEEPPPVLPHSSGGRLLIALVFTFFSLVAAAYFLLRPKINIIIHPTSKEHVFSTRGTVGIGFNERETLKGVLPLKLVEKEDELTVSISTTGRKRVGYLAAKGMVIFINSGNNPIIVPKGTVVSTKGGLSFITNKPVVVPKKNTKYEMGVPTGETYGQAEVEVEATEKGTSGNIEKQMISKIEGHLANTLHVANFKSFTSGEDKFVPVVEEKDILRAEEEAKRQLELRAEEEVRGMVEEGYMLLPELIQTEVGKTRPEQPLGTESSIVSVKLSYKLRTALLNKTHLYKWLEHNLYQTLPAGFLPVSNEISCRGIKVNGNLKQAEISVLAVAKVRGKIDRQKVFRAVAGKPLLQAKEILATFPEIGVVEFSTNNRVERIPNQIFQVRLIIPSEK
;
A
#
# COMPACT_ATOMS: atom_id res chain seq x y z
N MET A 1 44.92 51.66 13.48
CA MET A 1 45.57 50.34 13.30
C MET A 1 45.68 49.69 14.67
N SER A 2 44.73 48.84 15.02
CA SER A 2 44.82 47.97 16.20
C SER A 2 44.36 46.57 15.78
N GLY A 3 45.29 45.61 15.83
CA GLY A 3 45.01 44.20 15.60
C GLY A 3 44.36 43.61 16.84
N GLY A 4 43.07 43.29 16.75
CA GLY A 4 42.35 42.51 17.75
C GLY A 4 42.48 41.01 17.44
N ARG A 5 43.07 40.25 18.37
CA ARG A 5 42.98 38.78 18.40
C ARG A 5 41.51 38.39 18.64
N CYS A 6 40.87 37.69 17.70
CA CYS A 6 39.59 37.04 17.92
C CYS A 6 39.81 35.78 18.78
N VAL A 7 39.41 35.85 20.04
CA VAL A 7 39.20 34.69 20.92
C VAL A 7 37.94 33.97 20.42
N ALA A 8 38.05 32.70 20.05
CA ALA A 8 36.91 31.87 19.68
C ALA A 8 36.05 31.63 20.94
N VAL A 9 34.86 32.23 20.96
CA VAL A 9 33.83 31.95 21.96
C VAL A 9 33.42 30.49 21.81
N ALA A 10 33.65 29.66 22.84
CA ALA A 10 33.22 28.28 22.86
C ALA A 10 31.68 28.23 22.78
N ARG A 11 31.16 27.97 21.58
CA ARG A 11 29.73 27.70 21.39
C ARG A 11 29.41 26.44 22.18
N THR A 12 28.43 26.55 23.06
CA THR A 12 27.93 25.45 23.88
C THR A 12 26.52 25.16 23.39
N ASP A 13 26.29 23.96 22.86
CA ASP A 13 24.96 23.55 22.37
C ASP A 13 24.25 22.70 23.41
N VAL A 14 22.96 22.99 23.62
CA VAL A 14 22.10 22.25 24.55
C VAL A 14 21.20 21.33 23.73
N ILE A 15 21.31 20.02 23.95
CA ILE A 15 20.48 18.99 23.32
C ILE A 15 19.42 18.53 24.33
N PRO A 16 18.13 18.85 24.11
CA PRO A 16 17.05 18.29 24.91
C PRO A 16 16.80 16.83 24.52
N VAL A 17 16.65 15.95 25.54
CA VAL A 17 16.31 14.54 25.36
C VAL A 17 14.81 14.34 25.60
N GLU A 18 14.11 13.84 24.58
CA GLU A 18 12.67 13.55 24.63
C GLU A 18 12.39 12.17 25.25
N LYS A 19 11.16 11.95 25.75
CA LYS A 19 10.78 10.72 26.47
C LYS A 19 10.91 9.43 25.65
N ASP A 20 10.65 9.52 24.34
CA ASP A 20 10.63 8.38 23.41
C ASP A 20 11.89 8.32 22.54
N GLU A 21 12.90 9.12 22.88
CA GLU A 21 14.15 9.19 22.13
C GLU A 21 14.98 7.91 22.31
N THR A 22 15.72 7.51 21.27
CA THR A 22 16.61 6.35 21.30
C THR A 22 18.07 6.78 21.42
N ILE A 23 18.93 5.90 21.95
CA ILE A 23 20.37 6.17 22.05
C ILE A 23 21.00 6.49 20.69
N GLN A 24 20.53 5.86 19.60
CA GLN A 24 20.99 6.13 18.24
C GLN A 24 20.61 7.54 17.77
N GLY A 25 19.39 8.00 18.11
CA GLY A 25 18.94 9.37 17.84
C GLY A 25 19.79 10.40 18.58
N LEU A 26 20.08 10.15 19.86
CA LEU A 26 20.93 11.02 20.67
C LEU A 26 22.37 11.08 20.15
N ILE A 27 22.97 9.95 19.78
CA ILE A 27 24.32 9.89 19.19
C ILE A 27 24.37 10.67 17.88
N LYS A 28 23.33 10.56 17.03
CA LYS A 28 23.24 11.33 15.79
C LYS A 28 23.22 12.83 16.07
N LYS A 29 22.40 13.28 17.02
CA LYS A 29 22.37 14.70 17.45
C LYS A 29 23.73 15.18 17.97
N VAL A 30 24.42 14.36 18.78
CA VAL A 30 25.77 14.70 19.29
C VAL A 30 26.80 14.78 18.17
N ARG A 31 26.74 13.90 17.16
CA ARG A 31 27.63 13.95 16.00
C ARG A 31 27.39 15.19 15.14
N ASP A 32 26.12 15.52 14.90
CA ASP A 32 25.73 16.62 14.02
C ASP A 32 25.96 18.01 14.66
N CYS A 33 26.17 18.11 15.98
CA CYS A 33 26.51 19.36 16.66
C CYS A 33 27.93 19.85 16.31
N LEU A 34 28.08 21.13 15.99
CA LEU A 34 29.37 21.76 15.65
C LEU A 34 30.15 22.25 16.88
N SER A 35 29.54 22.21 18.06
CA SER A 35 30.09 22.73 19.31
C SER A 35 30.99 21.72 20.02
N ALA A 36 32.16 22.18 20.49
CA ALA A 36 33.11 21.36 21.26
C ALA A 36 32.59 20.98 22.67
N ARG A 37 31.62 21.74 23.19
CA ARG A 37 30.96 21.48 24.47
C ARG A 37 29.47 21.25 24.24
N VAL A 38 28.97 20.08 24.64
CA VAL A 38 27.59 19.65 24.42
C VAL A 38 26.92 19.35 25.76
N ILE A 39 25.85 20.07 26.06
CA ILE A 39 25.04 19.85 27.27
C ILE A 39 23.83 19.00 26.89
N ILE A 40 23.75 17.79 27.42
CA ILE A 40 22.60 16.90 27.26
C ILE A 40 21.66 17.15 28.43
N PHE A 41 20.52 17.77 28.14
CA PHE A 41 19.52 18.13 29.13
C PHE A 41 18.32 17.18 29.06
N SER A 42 17.91 16.64 30.21
CA SER A 42 16.65 15.89 30.32
C SER A 42 15.90 16.28 31.58
N ASP A 43 14.70 16.83 31.40
CA ASP A 43 13.78 17.18 32.48
C ASP A 43 12.93 15.98 32.97
N THR A 44 12.93 14.90 32.18
CA THR A 44 12.08 13.72 32.32
C THR A 44 12.90 12.47 32.58
N ARG A 45 12.28 11.43 33.16
CA ARG A 45 12.97 10.17 33.46
C ARG A 45 13.05 9.32 32.20
N VAL A 46 14.23 9.31 31.58
CA VAL A 46 14.51 8.57 30.34
C VAL A 46 15.11 7.20 30.67
N SER A 47 14.46 6.14 30.21
CA SER A 47 14.82 4.75 30.55
C SER A 47 16.14 4.30 29.93
N PHE A 48 16.45 4.73 28.70
CA PHE A 48 17.66 4.29 28.00
C PHE A 48 18.96 4.83 28.63
N LEU A 49 18.92 5.97 29.33
CA LEU A 49 20.08 6.55 30.03
C LEU A 49 20.42 5.81 31.34
N ARG A 50 19.53 4.94 31.83
CA ARG A 50 19.80 4.08 32.99
C ARG A 50 20.67 2.87 32.66
N ASN A 51 20.86 2.58 31.38
CA ASN A 51 21.72 1.49 30.94
C ASN A 51 23.18 1.97 30.84
N GLU A 52 24.08 1.31 31.57
CA GLU A 52 25.52 1.63 31.58
C GLU A 52 26.15 1.50 30.19
N ILE A 53 25.68 0.55 29.37
CA ILE A 53 26.18 0.34 28.00
C ILE A 53 25.91 1.58 27.14
N ASN A 54 24.72 2.18 27.29
CA ASN A 54 24.34 3.37 26.53
C ASN A 54 25.16 4.60 26.93
N LEU A 55 25.49 4.74 28.22
CA LEU A 55 26.36 5.83 28.70
C LEU A 55 27.81 5.65 28.25
N ARG A 56 28.32 4.41 28.20
CA ARG A 56 29.64 4.11 27.63
C ARG A 56 29.69 4.40 26.14
N LEU A 57 28.62 4.05 25.41
CA LEU A 57 28.51 4.33 23.98
C LEU A 57 28.50 5.83 23.71
N LEU A 58 27.76 6.60 24.53
CA LEU A 58 27.73 8.05 24.45
C LEU A 58 29.11 8.68 24.72
N LYS A 59 29.82 8.20 25.75
CA LYS A 59 31.18 8.64 26.08
C LYS A 59 32.18 8.30 24.96
N TYR A 60 32.09 7.10 24.39
CA TYR A 60 32.95 6.68 23.29
C TYR A 60 32.78 7.59 22.07
N TYR A 61 31.54 7.88 21.67
CA TYR A 61 31.30 8.76 20.52
C TYR A 61 31.62 10.22 20.80
N SER A 62 31.57 10.68 22.05
CA SER A 62 32.04 12.02 22.38
C SER A 62 33.55 12.15 22.34
N GLU A 63 34.28 11.12 22.80
CA GLU A 63 35.74 11.08 22.71
C GLU A 63 36.22 10.91 21.26
N GLU A 64 35.50 10.16 20.43
CA GLU A 64 35.81 10.02 18.99
C GLU A 64 35.69 11.35 18.22
N GLU A 65 34.80 12.23 18.67
CA GLU A 65 34.51 13.52 18.04
C GLU A 65 35.19 14.72 18.75
N ASP A 66 36.08 14.46 19.74
CA ASP A 66 36.74 15.47 20.59
C ASP A 66 35.76 16.46 21.25
N LYS A 67 34.59 15.96 21.71
CA LYS A 67 33.53 16.77 22.36
C LYS A 67 33.42 16.48 23.85
N GLU A 68 33.31 17.56 24.64
CA GLU A 68 33.03 17.48 26.07
C GLU A 68 31.51 17.37 26.31
N ILE A 69 31.06 16.27 26.91
CA ILE A 69 29.66 16.07 27.29
C ILE A 69 29.43 16.42 28.76
N ILE A 70 28.41 17.24 28.99
CA ILE A 70 27.87 17.52 30.32
C ILE A 70 26.43 17.02 30.37
N LEU A 71 26.12 16.17 31.35
CA LEU A 71 24.78 15.61 31.55
C LEU A 71 24.04 16.40 32.63
N VAL A 72 22.94 17.06 32.27
CA VAL A 72 22.04 17.77 33.20
C VAL A 72 20.75 16.96 33.35
N ILE A 73 20.71 16.10 34.36
CA ILE A 73 19.63 15.10 34.54
C ILE A 73 19.18 15.06 36.01
N LYS A 74 17.87 14.96 36.27
CA LYS A 74 17.31 14.87 37.64
C LYS A 74 17.45 13.48 38.29
N ASP A 75 17.56 12.42 37.49
CA ASP A 75 17.56 11.03 37.95
C ASP A 75 18.85 10.62 38.69
N ARG A 76 18.72 10.25 39.97
CA ARG A 76 19.84 9.87 40.87
C ARG A 76 20.60 8.65 40.38
N THR A 77 19.97 7.69 39.70
CA THR A 77 20.65 6.48 39.22
C THR A 77 21.60 6.79 38.07
N VAL A 78 21.16 7.63 37.13
CA VAL A 78 21.96 8.07 35.98
C VAL A 78 23.14 8.91 36.44
N LYS A 79 22.96 9.81 37.42
CA LYS A 79 24.07 10.60 38.01
C LYS A 79 25.19 9.72 38.57
N ARG A 80 24.84 8.64 39.28
CA ARG A 80 25.82 7.70 39.85
C ARG A 80 26.59 6.95 38.75
N LEU A 81 25.89 6.50 37.70
CA LEU A 81 26.50 5.82 36.57
C LEU A 81 27.42 6.76 35.77
N ALA A 82 26.97 7.98 35.48
CA ALA A 82 27.73 8.99 34.77
C ALA A 82 29.02 9.39 35.51
N LYS A 83 28.95 9.63 36.83
CA LYS A 83 30.14 9.91 37.66
C LYS A 83 31.14 8.75 37.66
N ARG A 84 30.67 7.51 37.72
CA ARG A 84 31.55 6.32 37.64
C ARG A 84 32.28 6.23 36.30
N LEU A 85 31.62 6.67 35.23
CA LEU A 85 32.19 6.68 33.88
C LEU A 85 33.03 7.94 33.59
N GLY A 86 33.16 8.87 34.55
CA GLY A 86 33.93 10.10 34.39
C GLY A 86 33.26 11.16 33.51
N ILE A 87 31.93 11.09 33.32
CA ILE A 87 31.16 12.11 32.60
C ILE A 87 30.79 13.23 33.59
N GLN A 88 30.95 14.50 33.19
CA GLN A 88 30.58 15.64 34.02
C GLN A 88 29.05 15.73 34.16
N VAL A 89 28.57 15.98 35.39
CA VAL A 89 27.14 16.02 35.72
C VAL A 89 26.85 17.29 36.51
N ASP A 90 26.06 18.18 35.91
CA ASP A 90 25.65 19.44 36.53
C ASP A 90 24.18 19.40 36.97
N GLU A 91 23.86 20.13 38.04
CA GLU A 91 22.50 20.14 38.63
C GLU A 91 21.63 21.30 38.13
N ARG A 92 22.23 22.32 37.51
CA ARG A 92 21.55 23.49 36.92
C ARG A 92 22.36 24.02 35.72
N LEU A 93 21.65 24.51 34.69
CA LEU A 93 22.25 25.30 33.61
C LEU A 93 22.67 26.67 34.20
N GLN A 94 23.85 26.75 34.79
CA GLN A 94 24.46 28.04 35.11
C GLN A 94 25.07 28.60 33.82
N GLN A 95 24.54 29.73 33.35
CA GLN A 95 25.28 30.58 32.43
C GLN A 95 26.43 31.18 33.23
N GLU A 96 27.65 30.70 32.99
CA GLU A 96 28.86 31.36 33.47
C GLU A 96 29.48 32.18 32.33
N GLU A 97 29.70 33.47 32.62
CA GLU A 97 30.44 34.44 31.82
C GLU A 97 31.94 34.06 31.70
N PRO A 98 32.67 34.56 30.68
CA PRO A 98 34.01 34.08 30.37
C PRO A 98 35.04 34.60 31.37
N GLY A 99 35.54 33.70 32.21
CA GLY A 99 36.67 33.95 33.11
C GLY A 99 38.02 33.87 32.39
N PHE A 100 38.82 34.91 32.57
CA PHE A 100 40.18 35.09 32.06
C PHE A 100 41.14 33.93 32.40
N TYR A 101 41.91 33.46 31.41
CA TYR A 101 43.13 32.68 31.67
C TYR A 101 44.28 33.65 31.97
N GLN A 102 44.63 33.76 33.24
CA GLN A 102 45.93 34.28 33.68
C GLN A 102 46.71 33.11 34.30
N ASN A 103 47.57 32.48 33.49
CA ASN A 103 48.55 31.53 34.00
C ASN A 103 49.63 32.31 34.75
N GLN A 104 49.42 32.53 36.04
CA GLN A 104 50.50 32.69 37.01
C GLN A 104 50.55 31.39 37.82
N LEU A 105 51.59 30.61 37.58
CA LEU A 105 52.01 29.54 38.50
C LEU A 105 52.46 30.21 39.80
N PRO A 106 51.90 29.89 40.98
CA PRO A 106 52.58 30.14 42.23
C PRO A 106 53.53 28.98 42.47
N ILE A 107 54.82 29.32 42.47
CA ILE A 107 55.85 28.67 43.26
C ILE A 107 55.35 28.64 44.71
N GLN A 108 55.44 27.48 45.36
CA GLN A 108 55.47 27.41 46.83
C GLN A 108 56.36 26.23 47.24
N LEU A 109 57.62 26.58 47.48
CA LEU A 109 58.53 25.88 48.39
C LEU A 109 58.39 26.54 49.78
N GLU A 110 58.64 25.73 50.81
CA GLU A 110 58.96 26.11 52.21
C GLU A 110 57.77 26.62 53.05
N GLU A 111 57.60 26.27 54.32
CA GLU A 111 58.44 25.61 55.30
C GLU A 111 57.55 25.28 56.52
N LEU A 112 57.68 24.11 57.11
CA LEU A 112 57.41 23.92 58.54
C LEU A 112 58.66 23.26 59.12
N ALA A 113 59.66 24.11 59.36
CA ALA A 113 60.64 23.93 60.42
C ALA A 113 59.98 24.56 61.67
N THR A 114 59.91 23.96 62.84
CA THR A 114 61.04 23.57 63.67
C THR A 114 60.47 23.00 64.97
N GLU A 115 61.06 21.91 65.45
CA GLU A 115 61.33 21.60 66.86
C GLU A 115 62.24 20.36 66.80
N ALA A 116 63.53 20.58 66.60
CA ALA A 116 64.53 20.64 67.67
C ALA A 116 64.65 19.31 68.42
N LEU A 117 65.72 18.54 68.16
CA LEU A 117 66.50 17.88 69.20
C LEU A 117 67.87 17.43 68.68
N SER A 118 68.87 17.93 69.41
CA SER A 118 70.26 17.53 69.55
C SER A 118 70.86 16.49 68.60
N ALA A 119 71.94 16.95 67.96
CA ALA A 119 73.22 16.27 67.82
C ALA A 119 73.39 14.95 68.58
N GLY A 120 73.85 13.92 67.86
CA GLY A 120 74.32 12.68 68.45
C GLY A 120 74.53 11.57 67.43
N GLU A 121 75.74 11.55 66.89
CA GLU A 121 76.46 10.37 66.38
C GLU A 121 76.13 9.82 64.99
N GLU A 122 77.24 9.65 64.26
CA GLU A 122 77.40 9.16 62.90
C GLU A 122 77.04 7.67 62.77
N GLU A 123 76.25 7.33 61.74
CA GLU A 123 76.42 6.09 60.99
C GLU A 123 76.36 6.40 59.49
N PRO A 124 77.24 5.81 58.66
CA PRO A 124 77.51 6.26 57.29
C PRO A 124 76.37 5.91 56.31
N PRO A 125 76.24 6.64 55.19
CA PRO A 125 75.20 6.38 54.20
C PRO A 125 75.41 5.05 53.47
N PRO A 126 74.35 4.40 52.95
CA PRO A 126 74.48 3.19 52.15
C PRO A 126 75.23 3.54 50.87
N VAL A 127 76.39 2.92 50.70
CA VAL A 127 77.19 2.98 49.49
C VAL A 127 76.37 2.34 48.37
N LEU A 128 75.85 3.16 47.45
CA LEU A 128 75.44 2.67 46.13
C LEU A 128 76.70 2.05 45.49
N PRO A 129 76.67 0.79 45.01
CA PRO A 129 77.78 0.25 44.28
C PRO A 129 77.91 1.02 42.96
N HIS A 130 78.87 1.93 42.90
CA HIS A 130 79.48 2.36 41.65
C HIS A 130 80.23 1.17 41.06
N SER A 131 79.48 0.24 40.45
CA SER A 131 80.05 -0.68 39.48
C SER A 131 80.20 0.07 38.17
N SER A 132 81.42 0.10 37.67
CA SER A 132 81.81 0.57 36.35
C SER A 132 81.29 -0.37 35.24
N GLY A 133 80.00 -0.74 35.30
CA GLY A 133 79.27 -1.55 34.33
C GLY A 133 77.86 -1.01 34.02
N GLY A 134 77.31 -0.09 34.83
CA GLY A 134 75.96 0.46 34.65
C GLY A 134 75.80 1.47 33.50
N ARG A 135 76.89 2.10 33.06
CA ARG A 135 76.87 3.01 31.89
C ARG A 135 76.51 2.27 30.59
N LEU A 136 76.88 0.99 30.49
CA LEU A 136 76.62 0.16 29.33
C LEU A 136 75.15 -0.26 29.27
N LEU A 137 74.52 -0.59 30.43
CA LEU A 137 73.09 -0.87 30.51
C LEU A 137 72.23 0.35 30.21
N ILE A 138 72.59 1.54 30.72
CA ILE A 138 71.86 2.78 30.41
C ILE A 138 71.99 3.12 28.91
N ALA A 139 73.19 2.97 28.32
CA ALA A 139 73.39 3.15 26.88
C ALA A 139 72.58 2.12 26.06
N LEU A 140 72.46 0.88 26.53
CA LEU A 140 71.64 -0.16 25.89
C LEU A 140 70.14 0.18 25.91
N VAL A 141 69.63 0.71 27.02
CA VAL A 141 68.23 1.13 27.14
C VAL A 141 67.96 2.35 26.26
N PHE A 142 68.84 3.34 26.22
CA PHE A 142 68.68 4.50 25.34
C PHE A 142 68.80 4.14 23.86
N THR A 143 69.70 3.21 23.49
CA THR A 143 69.82 2.73 22.11
C THR A 143 68.63 1.88 21.71
N PHE A 144 68.12 1.02 22.60
CA PHE A 144 66.88 0.28 22.36
C PHE A 144 65.67 1.21 22.24
N PHE A 145 65.53 2.19 23.12
CA PHE A 145 64.45 3.18 23.06
C PHE A 145 64.54 4.04 21.78
N SER A 146 65.73 4.47 21.39
CA SER A 146 65.99 5.18 20.14
C SER A 146 65.67 4.30 18.92
N LEU A 147 66.02 3.02 18.95
CA LEU A 147 65.69 2.05 17.90
C LEU A 147 64.17 1.84 17.79
N VAL A 148 63.47 1.73 18.93
CA VAL A 148 62.00 1.60 18.97
C VAL A 148 61.33 2.88 18.47
N ALA A 149 61.83 4.06 18.87
CA ALA A 149 61.34 5.34 18.39
C ALA A 149 61.58 5.53 16.88
N ALA A 150 62.77 5.13 16.38
CA ALA A 150 63.11 5.17 14.96
C ALA A 150 62.26 4.18 14.14
N ALA A 151 62.08 2.96 14.65
CA ALA A 151 61.21 1.96 14.04
C ALA A 151 59.76 2.45 14.00
N TYR A 152 59.27 3.06 15.09
CA TYR A 152 57.95 3.67 15.15
C TYR A 152 57.78 4.78 14.11
N PHE A 153 58.78 5.66 13.94
CA PHE A 153 58.73 6.73 12.94
C PHE A 153 58.82 6.21 11.50
N LEU A 154 59.57 5.12 11.27
CA LEU A 154 59.73 4.48 9.94
C LEU A 154 58.51 3.65 9.51
N LEU A 155 57.81 3.03 10.47
CA LEU A 155 56.66 2.15 10.24
C LEU A 155 55.32 2.90 10.17
N ARG A 156 55.28 4.20 10.49
CA ARG A 156 54.08 5.03 10.39
C ARG A 156 53.60 5.16 8.93
N PRO A 157 52.28 5.04 8.66
CA PRO A 157 51.74 5.29 7.33
C PRO A 157 51.95 6.76 6.97
N LYS A 158 52.53 7.00 5.79
CA LYS A 158 52.89 8.34 5.31
C LYS A 158 51.81 8.95 4.42
N ILE A 159 50.96 8.11 3.82
CA ILE A 159 49.93 8.53 2.87
C ILE A 159 48.64 7.72 3.11
N ASN A 160 47.52 8.43 3.16
CA ASN A 160 46.18 7.84 3.08
C ASN A 160 45.67 7.98 1.64
N ILE A 161 45.28 6.86 1.03
CA ILE A 161 44.62 6.83 -0.28
C ILE A 161 43.16 6.47 -0.03
N ILE A 162 42.27 7.43 -0.28
CA ILE A 162 40.82 7.23 -0.14
C ILE A 162 40.28 6.92 -1.54
N ILE A 163 39.70 5.72 -1.69
CA ILE A 163 39.15 5.25 -2.97
C ILE A 163 37.65 5.04 -2.82
N HIS A 164 36.90 5.82 -3.59
CA HIS A 164 35.47 5.62 -3.77
C HIS A 164 35.28 4.68 -4.98
N PRO A 165 34.71 3.47 -4.80
CA PRO A 165 34.42 2.60 -5.91
C PRO A 165 33.37 3.23 -6.81
N THR A 166 33.45 2.93 -8.11
CA THR A 166 32.38 3.33 -9.02
C THR A 166 31.09 2.59 -8.63
N SER A 167 29.94 3.27 -8.72
CA SER A 167 28.62 2.68 -8.56
C SER A 167 27.89 2.78 -9.88
N LYS A 168 27.38 1.66 -10.40
CA LYS A 168 26.66 1.59 -11.68
C LYS A 168 25.42 0.73 -11.54
N GLU A 169 24.42 1.02 -12.33
CA GLU A 169 23.26 0.14 -12.49
C GLU A 169 23.61 -0.98 -13.47
N HIS A 170 23.49 -2.23 -13.02
CA HIS A 170 23.59 -3.40 -13.87
C HIS A 170 22.20 -3.92 -14.19
N VAL A 171 21.83 -3.82 -15.47
CA VAL A 171 20.56 -4.34 -15.99
C VAL A 171 20.79 -5.76 -16.47
N PHE A 172 19.97 -6.70 -16.00
CA PHE A 172 20.02 -8.09 -16.42
C PHE A 172 18.61 -8.64 -16.65
N SER A 173 18.51 -9.64 -17.51
CA SER A 173 17.25 -10.33 -17.78
C SER A 173 17.41 -11.81 -17.50
N THR A 174 16.45 -12.38 -16.78
CA THR A 174 16.39 -13.81 -16.50
C THR A 174 15.05 -14.39 -16.93
N ARG A 175 15.06 -15.68 -17.29
CA ARG A 175 13.88 -16.44 -17.69
C ARG A 175 13.76 -17.67 -16.82
N GLY A 176 12.54 -17.96 -16.38
CA GLY A 176 12.21 -19.09 -15.55
C GLY A 176 10.82 -19.62 -15.86
N THR A 177 10.40 -20.60 -15.09
CA THR A 177 9.07 -21.20 -15.16
C THR A 177 8.38 -21.00 -13.83
N VAL A 178 7.13 -20.53 -13.86
CA VAL A 178 6.25 -20.41 -12.70
C VAL A 178 5.10 -21.40 -12.84
N GLY A 179 4.62 -21.95 -11.73
CA GLY A 179 3.55 -22.94 -11.79
C GLY A 179 3.01 -23.34 -10.43
N ILE A 180 1.79 -23.87 -10.44
CA ILE A 180 1.14 -24.42 -9.25
C ILE A 180 1.67 -25.83 -9.00
N GLY A 181 2.02 -26.13 -7.74
CA GLY A 181 2.53 -27.45 -7.36
C GLY A 181 4.04 -27.63 -7.50
N PHE A 182 4.77 -26.58 -7.87
CA PHE A 182 6.23 -26.58 -7.79
C PHE A 182 6.74 -26.49 -6.36
N ASN A 183 7.95 -26.99 -6.13
CA ASN A 183 8.57 -27.02 -4.80
C ASN A 183 9.53 -25.83 -4.63
N GLU A 184 9.54 -25.23 -3.45
CA GLU A 184 10.43 -24.11 -3.09
C GLU A 184 11.91 -24.46 -3.30
N ARG A 185 12.30 -25.73 -3.15
CA ARG A 185 13.68 -26.20 -3.34
C ARG A 185 14.22 -25.98 -4.76
N GLU A 186 13.34 -25.87 -5.75
CA GLU A 186 13.72 -25.70 -7.16
C GLU A 186 13.76 -24.23 -7.60
N THR A 187 13.49 -23.30 -6.67
CA THR A 187 13.50 -21.84 -6.92
C THR A 187 14.81 -21.38 -7.54
N LEU A 188 15.96 -21.90 -7.08
CA LEU A 188 17.28 -21.54 -7.62
C LEU A 188 17.51 -22.06 -9.05
N LYS A 189 16.79 -23.11 -9.47
CA LYS A 189 16.85 -23.65 -10.84
C LYS A 189 15.94 -22.88 -11.81
N GLY A 190 15.30 -21.82 -11.36
CA GLY A 190 14.34 -21.04 -12.15
C GLY A 190 12.94 -21.65 -12.20
N VAL A 191 12.58 -22.50 -11.24
CA VAL A 191 11.23 -23.04 -11.09
C VAL A 191 10.57 -22.44 -9.85
N LEU A 192 9.63 -21.54 -10.04
CA LEU A 192 9.03 -20.70 -8.99
C LEU A 192 7.61 -21.16 -8.65
N PRO A 193 7.29 -21.47 -7.38
CA PRO A 193 5.95 -21.88 -6.99
C PRO A 193 4.98 -20.71 -6.96
N LEU A 194 3.78 -20.97 -7.49
CA LEU A 194 2.64 -20.06 -7.43
C LEU A 194 1.63 -20.53 -6.38
N LYS A 195 1.06 -19.57 -5.65
CA LYS A 195 -0.07 -19.79 -4.75
C LYS A 195 -1.36 -19.48 -5.49
N LEU A 196 -2.23 -20.47 -5.67
CA LEU A 196 -3.54 -20.30 -6.27
C LEU A 196 -4.50 -19.66 -5.27
N VAL A 197 -5.20 -18.61 -5.68
CA VAL A 197 -6.28 -17.97 -4.93
C VAL A 197 -7.51 -17.91 -5.83
N GLU A 198 -8.65 -18.31 -5.30
CA GLU A 198 -9.92 -18.31 -6.00
C GLU A 198 -10.98 -17.59 -5.16
N LYS A 199 -11.86 -16.84 -5.83
CA LYS A 199 -13.04 -16.20 -5.21
C LYS A 199 -14.24 -16.38 -6.14
N GLU A 200 -15.37 -16.71 -5.56
CA GLU A 200 -16.67 -16.79 -6.26
C GLU A 200 -17.56 -15.67 -5.72
N ASP A 201 -18.21 -14.93 -6.62
CA ASP A 201 -19.09 -13.81 -6.27
C ASP A 201 -20.21 -13.63 -7.32
N GLU A 202 -21.19 -12.79 -7.00
CA GLU A 202 -22.31 -12.45 -7.87
C GLU A 202 -22.36 -10.95 -8.17
N LEU A 203 -22.55 -10.61 -9.44
CA LEU A 203 -22.73 -9.24 -9.92
C LEU A 203 -24.18 -9.03 -10.39
N THR A 204 -24.88 -8.09 -9.75
CA THR A 204 -26.20 -7.64 -10.21
C THR A 204 -26.07 -6.36 -11.01
N VAL A 205 -26.59 -6.35 -12.24
CA VAL A 205 -26.68 -5.16 -13.09
C VAL A 205 -28.13 -4.91 -13.49
N SER A 206 -28.56 -3.66 -13.36
CA SER A 206 -29.91 -3.21 -13.68
C SER A 206 -29.88 -2.16 -14.79
N ILE A 207 -30.73 -2.33 -15.81
CA ILE A 207 -30.89 -1.38 -16.90
C ILE A 207 -32.38 -1.07 -17.13
N SER A 208 -32.67 0.05 -17.80
CA SER A 208 -34.05 0.39 -18.18
C SER A 208 -34.55 -0.49 -19.34
N THR A 209 -35.82 -0.90 -19.24
CA THR A 209 -36.51 -1.65 -20.30
C THR A 209 -36.90 -0.73 -21.45
N THR A 210 -36.81 -1.23 -22.67
CA THR A 210 -37.23 -0.51 -23.88
C THR A 210 -38.58 -1.00 -24.41
N GLY A 211 -38.97 -2.23 -24.06
CA GLY A 211 -40.21 -2.84 -24.51
C GLY A 211 -41.46 -2.14 -24.02
N ARG A 212 -42.52 -2.17 -24.84
CA ARG A 212 -43.83 -1.61 -24.50
C ARG A 212 -44.93 -2.59 -24.89
N LYS A 213 -45.78 -2.92 -23.93
CA LYS A 213 -46.97 -3.74 -24.17
C LYS A 213 -48.21 -2.90 -23.98
N ARG A 214 -49.17 -3.08 -24.88
CA ARG A 214 -50.51 -2.52 -24.75
C ARG A 214 -51.32 -3.42 -23.81
N VAL A 215 -51.84 -2.85 -22.74
CA VAL A 215 -52.74 -3.53 -21.79
C VAL A 215 -54.03 -2.73 -21.63
N GLY A 216 -55.14 -3.43 -21.43
CA GLY A 216 -56.42 -2.77 -21.19
C GLY A 216 -56.45 -2.08 -19.84
N TYR A 217 -56.80 -0.79 -19.82
CA TYR A 217 -56.82 0.03 -18.60
C TYR A 217 -58.25 0.21 -18.08
N LEU A 218 -59.13 0.78 -18.90
CA LEU A 218 -60.54 0.97 -18.58
C LEU A 218 -61.40 -0.06 -19.32
N ALA A 219 -62.40 -0.61 -18.63
CA ALA A 219 -63.42 -1.45 -19.25
C ALA A 219 -64.46 -0.59 -19.98
N ALA A 220 -64.95 -1.07 -21.12
CA ALA A 220 -66.04 -0.42 -21.82
C ALA A 220 -67.34 -0.55 -21.00
N LYS A 221 -67.98 0.58 -20.75
CA LYS A 221 -69.24 0.73 -20.04
C LYS A 221 -70.30 1.31 -20.95
N GLY A 222 -71.53 0.82 -20.77
CA GLY A 222 -72.68 1.43 -21.40
C GLY A 222 -74.00 0.77 -21.01
N MET A 223 -75.08 1.30 -21.55
CA MET A 223 -76.44 0.87 -21.21
C MET A 223 -76.90 -0.21 -22.18
N VAL A 224 -77.44 -1.30 -21.63
CA VAL A 224 -78.22 -2.30 -22.37
C VAL A 224 -79.67 -2.25 -21.94
N ILE A 225 -80.56 -2.58 -22.85
CA ILE A 225 -81.99 -2.69 -22.59
C ILE A 225 -82.38 -4.16 -22.62
N PHE A 226 -82.95 -4.63 -21.52
CA PHE A 226 -83.61 -5.94 -21.47
C PHE A 226 -85.07 -5.78 -21.88
N ILE A 227 -85.54 -6.67 -22.75
CA ILE A 227 -86.87 -6.66 -23.34
C ILE A 227 -87.58 -7.96 -22.92
N ASN A 228 -88.72 -7.81 -22.25
CA ASN A 228 -89.56 -8.91 -21.80
C ASN A 228 -90.86 -8.96 -22.63
N SER A 229 -91.04 -10.07 -23.35
CA SER A 229 -92.26 -10.38 -24.12
C SER A 229 -93.27 -11.23 -23.32
N GLY A 230 -92.90 -11.65 -22.11
CA GLY A 230 -93.75 -12.44 -21.22
C GLY A 230 -94.75 -11.62 -20.41
N ASN A 231 -95.69 -12.34 -19.79
CA ASN A 231 -96.78 -11.77 -18.98
C ASN A 231 -96.42 -11.54 -17.51
N ASN A 232 -95.23 -11.97 -17.07
CA ASN A 232 -94.75 -11.82 -15.70
C ASN A 232 -93.48 -10.95 -15.66
N PRO A 233 -93.29 -10.11 -14.63
CA PRO A 233 -92.04 -9.37 -14.44
C PRO A 233 -90.89 -10.35 -14.14
N ILE A 234 -89.70 -10.05 -14.67
CA ILE A 234 -88.49 -10.86 -14.50
C ILE A 234 -87.40 -10.03 -13.83
N ILE A 235 -86.74 -10.59 -12.83
CA ILE A 235 -85.63 -9.95 -12.13
C ILE A 235 -84.34 -10.40 -12.78
N VAL A 236 -83.53 -9.43 -13.23
CA VAL A 236 -82.17 -9.66 -13.70
C VAL A 236 -81.22 -9.35 -12.54
N PRO A 237 -80.53 -10.34 -11.96
CA PRO A 237 -79.59 -10.10 -10.88
C PRO A 237 -78.36 -9.34 -11.37
N LYS A 238 -77.66 -8.70 -10.42
CA LYS A 238 -76.29 -8.21 -10.65
C LYS A 238 -75.39 -9.39 -11.00
N GLY A 239 -74.46 -9.20 -11.92
CA GLY A 239 -73.55 -10.27 -12.35
C GLY A 239 -74.09 -11.10 -13.51
N THR A 240 -75.24 -10.75 -14.09
CA THR A 240 -75.76 -11.43 -15.29
C THR A 240 -74.84 -11.11 -16.46
N VAL A 241 -74.37 -12.15 -17.16
CA VAL A 241 -73.48 -12.01 -18.32
C VAL A 241 -74.31 -11.88 -19.59
N VAL A 242 -74.01 -10.85 -20.38
CA VAL A 242 -74.57 -10.64 -21.72
C VAL A 242 -73.43 -10.59 -22.72
N SER A 243 -73.63 -11.20 -23.89
CA SER A 243 -72.58 -11.36 -24.88
C SER A 243 -72.99 -10.93 -26.28
N THR A 244 -71.99 -10.55 -27.06
CA THR A 244 -72.12 -10.25 -28.48
C THR A 244 -72.08 -11.54 -29.31
N LYS A 245 -72.49 -11.47 -30.58
CA LYS A 245 -72.31 -12.61 -31.50
C LYS A 245 -70.82 -12.98 -31.69
N GLY A 246 -69.91 -12.04 -31.47
CA GLY A 246 -68.46 -12.21 -31.58
C GLY A 246 -67.77 -12.72 -30.31
N GLY A 247 -68.51 -13.04 -29.23
CA GLY A 247 -67.95 -13.64 -28.02
C GLY A 247 -67.50 -12.65 -26.92
N LEU A 248 -67.55 -11.34 -27.17
CA LEU A 248 -67.30 -10.33 -26.12
C LEU A 248 -68.40 -10.38 -25.06
N SER A 249 -68.00 -10.41 -23.79
CA SER A 249 -68.88 -10.61 -22.63
C SER A 249 -68.90 -9.39 -21.72
N PHE A 250 -70.08 -9.03 -21.23
CA PHE A 250 -70.36 -7.88 -20.38
C PHE A 250 -71.18 -8.30 -19.17
N ILE A 251 -70.97 -7.64 -18.03
CA ILE A 251 -71.57 -8.01 -16.75
C ILE A 251 -72.45 -6.86 -16.24
N THR A 252 -73.65 -7.18 -15.75
CA THR A 252 -74.55 -6.17 -15.15
C THR A 252 -74.04 -5.68 -13.80
N ASN A 253 -73.96 -4.36 -13.62
CA ASN A 253 -73.43 -3.74 -12.41
C ASN A 253 -74.46 -3.65 -11.26
N LYS A 254 -75.76 -3.65 -11.58
CA LYS A 254 -76.87 -3.52 -10.64
C LYS A 254 -78.00 -4.48 -11.02
N PRO A 255 -78.80 -4.98 -10.06
CA PRO A 255 -79.99 -5.74 -10.38
C PRO A 255 -81.08 -4.83 -10.96
N VAL A 256 -81.89 -5.35 -11.87
CA VAL A 256 -83.04 -4.63 -12.45
C VAL A 256 -84.26 -5.52 -12.52
N VAL A 257 -85.45 -4.92 -12.43
CA VAL A 257 -86.71 -5.60 -12.67
C VAL A 257 -87.22 -5.19 -14.04
N VAL A 258 -87.37 -6.16 -14.95
CA VAL A 258 -87.93 -5.94 -16.27
C VAL A 258 -89.45 -6.17 -16.17
N PRO A 259 -90.29 -5.14 -16.42
CA PRO A 259 -91.74 -5.29 -16.31
C PRO A 259 -92.27 -6.29 -17.34
N LYS A 260 -93.50 -6.78 -17.13
CA LYS A 260 -94.21 -7.59 -18.13
C LYS A 260 -94.60 -6.76 -19.35
N LYS A 261 -94.94 -7.42 -20.46
CA LYS A 261 -95.57 -6.73 -21.60
C LYS A 261 -96.91 -6.11 -21.18
N ASN A 262 -97.21 -4.94 -21.73
CA ASN A 262 -98.48 -4.26 -21.54
C ASN A 262 -99.26 -4.26 -22.86
N THR A 263 -100.52 -4.71 -22.81
CA THR A 263 -101.42 -4.73 -23.97
C THR A 263 -102.32 -3.51 -23.89
N LYS A 264 -102.27 -2.66 -24.92
CA LYS A 264 -103.18 -1.52 -25.05
C LYS A 264 -104.51 -2.03 -25.60
N TYR A 265 -105.59 -1.58 -24.98
CA TYR A 265 -106.96 -1.88 -25.41
C TYR A 265 -107.65 -0.58 -25.79
N GLU A 266 -108.27 -0.54 -26.96
CA GLU A 266 -109.22 0.52 -27.33
C GLU A 266 -110.57 -0.15 -27.55
N MET A 267 -111.62 0.35 -26.88
CA MET A 267 -112.98 -0.19 -26.97
C MET A 267 -113.07 -1.71 -26.71
N GLY A 268 -112.21 -2.24 -25.82
CA GLY A 268 -112.16 -3.67 -25.48
C GLY A 268 -111.43 -4.55 -26.50
N VAL A 269 -110.90 -3.97 -27.58
CA VAL A 269 -110.11 -4.68 -28.60
C VAL A 269 -108.61 -4.42 -28.36
N PRO A 270 -107.74 -5.45 -28.38
CA PRO A 270 -106.30 -5.25 -28.24
C PRO A 270 -105.76 -4.53 -29.48
N THR A 271 -105.32 -3.28 -29.31
CA THR A 271 -104.81 -2.42 -30.39
C THR A 271 -103.29 -2.42 -30.51
N GLY A 272 -102.57 -2.97 -29.53
CA GLY A 272 -101.13 -3.18 -29.65
C GLY A 272 -100.49 -3.72 -28.37
N GLU A 273 -99.30 -4.30 -28.53
CA GLU A 273 -98.46 -4.75 -27.42
C GLU A 273 -97.22 -3.86 -27.29
N THR A 274 -96.99 -3.34 -26.08
CA THR A 274 -95.73 -2.69 -25.72
C THR A 274 -94.94 -3.64 -24.82
N TYR A 275 -93.79 -4.10 -25.28
CA TYR A 275 -92.92 -4.96 -24.49
C TYR A 275 -92.39 -4.24 -23.25
N GLY A 276 -92.22 -4.98 -22.16
CA GLY A 276 -91.59 -4.44 -20.97
C GLY A 276 -90.11 -4.21 -21.23
N GLN A 277 -89.60 -3.01 -20.91
CA GLN A 277 -88.20 -2.64 -21.11
C GLN A 277 -87.61 -2.11 -19.82
N ALA A 278 -86.35 -2.46 -19.54
CA ALA A 278 -85.59 -1.85 -18.47
C ALA A 278 -84.12 -1.69 -18.89
N GLU A 279 -83.55 -0.52 -18.60
CA GLU A 279 -82.15 -0.22 -18.93
C GLU A 279 -81.23 -0.52 -17.74
N VAL A 280 -80.06 -1.09 -18.02
CA VAL A 280 -79.03 -1.39 -17.03
C VAL A 280 -77.66 -1.06 -17.58
N GLU A 281 -76.80 -0.52 -16.73
CA GLU A 281 -75.39 -0.35 -17.02
C GLU A 281 -74.65 -1.67 -16.93
N VAL A 282 -73.92 -2.02 -18.00
CA VAL A 282 -73.03 -3.17 -18.06
C VAL A 282 -71.59 -2.72 -18.27
N GLU A 283 -70.66 -3.55 -17.80
CA GLU A 283 -69.22 -3.36 -17.92
C GLU A 283 -68.60 -4.55 -18.65
N ALA A 284 -67.69 -4.28 -19.59
CA ALA A 284 -66.96 -5.32 -20.31
C ALA A 284 -66.11 -6.16 -19.35
N THR A 285 -66.12 -7.48 -19.55
CA THR A 285 -65.30 -8.41 -18.77
C THR A 285 -63.82 -8.21 -19.07
N GLU A 286 -63.49 -7.98 -20.34
CA GLU A 286 -62.16 -7.64 -20.80
C GLU A 286 -61.98 -6.12 -20.82
N LYS A 287 -60.94 -5.63 -20.15
CA LYS A 287 -60.56 -4.21 -20.17
C LYS A 287 -59.87 -3.86 -21.48
N GLY A 288 -59.96 -2.60 -21.88
CA GLY A 288 -59.28 -2.07 -23.06
C GLY A 288 -60.22 -1.70 -24.19
N THR A 289 -59.63 -1.24 -25.30
CA THR A 289 -60.39 -0.86 -26.50
C THR A 289 -61.05 -2.06 -27.17
N SER A 290 -60.60 -3.29 -26.90
CA SER A 290 -61.22 -4.53 -27.39
C SER A 290 -62.64 -4.75 -26.86
N GLY A 291 -62.98 -4.17 -25.70
CA GLY A 291 -64.34 -4.20 -25.13
C GLY A 291 -65.30 -3.18 -25.76
N ASN A 292 -64.79 -2.26 -26.59
CA ASN A 292 -65.63 -1.27 -27.26
C ASN A 292 -66.43 -1.92 -28.38
N ILE A 293 -67.72 -1.58 -28.45
CA ILE A 293 -68.65 -2.20 -29.38
C ILE A 293 -69.58 -1.16 -29.99
N GLU A 294 -70.00 -1.42 -31.22
CA GLU A 294 -71.01 -0.62 -31.91
C GLU A 294 -72.43 -0.89 -31.37
N LYS A 295 -73.39 -0.04 -31.77
CA LYS A 295 -74.80 -0.26 -31.47
C LYS A 295 -75.29 -1.63 -32.00
N GLN A 296 -76.22 -2.26 -31.28
CA GLN A 296 -76.90 -3.51 -31.62
C GLN A 296 -76.00 -4.75 -31.72
N MET A 297 -74.81 -4.73 -31.10
CA MET A 297 -73.87 -5.86 -31.10
C MET A 297 -74.16 -6.87 -29.98
N ILE A 298 -74.65 -6.43 -28.82
CA ILE A 298 -75.06 -7.31 -27.71
C ILE A 298 -76.42 -7.90 -28.08
N SER A 299 -76.50 -9.24 -28.07
CA SER A 299 -77.73 -9.95 -28.50
C SER A 299 -77.99 -11.26 -27.76
N LYS A 300 -77.04 -11.75 -26.96
CA LYS A 300 -77.18 -12.98 -26.19
C LYS A 300 -77.11 -12.69 -24.69
N ILE A 301 -77.87 -13.43 -23.92
CA ILE A 301 -77.78 -13.48 -22.46
C ILE A 301 -77.28 -14.88 -22.12
N GLU A 302 -76.36 -14.99 -21.17
CA GLU A 302 -75.87 -16.29 -20.71
C GLU A 302 -76.65 -16.78 -19.50
N GLY A 303 -76.87 -18.09 -19.42
CA GLY A 303 -77.58 -18.75 -18.32
C GLY A 303 -79.09 -18.84 -18.51
N HIS A 304 -79.83 -18.97 -17.40
CA HIS A 304 -81.25 -19.32 -17.38
C HIS A 304 -82.17 -18.25 -17.97
N LEU A 305 -81.71 -17.00 -18.09
CA LEU A 305 -82.48 -15.87 -18.63
C LEU A 305 -82.45 -15.79 -20.17
N ALA A 306 -81.61 -16.59 -20.83
CA ALA A 306 -81.38 -16.56 -22.28
C ALA A 306 -82.64 -16.83 -23.12
N ASN A 307 -83.53 -17.69 -22.62
CA ASN A 307 -84.76 -18.08 -23.32
C ASN A 307 -85.97 -17.23 -22.95
N THR A 308 -85.83 -16.34 -21.95
CA THR A 308 -86.96 -15.57 -21.40
C THR A 308 -86.88 -14.08 -21.71
N LEU A 309 -85.67 -13.54 -21.86
CA LEU A 309 -85.43 -12.12 -22.10
C LEU A 309 -84.61 -11.94 -23.38
N HIS A 310 -84.83 -10.82 -24.05
CA HIS A 310 -83.95 -10.34 -25.11
C HIS A 310 -83.13 -9.15 -24.59
N VAL A 311 -81.90 -9.01 -25.09
CA VAL A 311 -81.02 -7.89 -24.74
C VAL A 311 -80.54 -7.20 -26.01
N ALA A 312 -80.47 -5.87 -25.98
CA ALA A 312 -79.86 -5.09 -27.04
C ALA A 312 -79.21 -3.81 -26.47
N ASN A 313 -78.10 -3.38 -27.06
CA ASN A 313 -77.52 -2.06 -26.82
C ASN A 313 -77.93 -1.09 -27.94
N PHE A 314 -78.53 0.04 -27.60
CA PHE A 314 -78.91 1.05 -28.61
C PHE A 314 -77.81 2.09 -28.88
N LYS A 315 -76.87 2.24 -27.94
CA LYS A 315 -75.69 3.10 -28.05
C LYS A 315 -74.42 2.25 -28.13
N SER A 316 -73.39 2.78 -28.78
CA SER A 316 -72.05 2.19 -28.78
C SER A 316 -71.37 2.37 -27.42
N PHE A 317 -70.45 1.47 -27.10
CA PHE A 317 -69.61 1.55 -25.90
C PHE A 317 -68.21 1.97 -26.34
N THR A 318 -67.73 3.11 -25.85
CA THR A 318 -66.46 3.73 -26.27
C THR A 318 -65.53 4.06 -25.10
N SER A 319 -65.93 3.74 -23.87
CA SER A 319 -65.20 4.08 -22.65
C SER A 319 -64.06 3.10 -22.31
N GLY A 320 -63.87 2.03 -23.11
CA GLY A 320 -62.73 1.14 -23.00
C GLY A 320 -61.47 1.80 -23.54
N GLU A 321 -60.43 1.89 -22.70
CA GLU A 321 -59.16 2.54 -23.04
C GLU A 321 -57.97 1.60 -22.78
N ASP A 322 -56.99 1.65 -23.68
CA ASP A 322 -55.72 0.94 -23.54
C ASP A 322 -54.64 1.85 -22.97
N LYS A 323 -53.70 1.26 -22.22
CA LYS A 323 -52.49 1.93 -21.74
C LYS A 323 -51.27 1.16 -22.21
N PHE A 324 -50.21 1.89 -22.55
CA PHE A 324 -48.90 1.30 -22.80
C PHE A 324 -48.12 1.22 -21.50
N VAL A 325 -47.67 0.01 -21.15
CA VAL A 325 -46.85 -0.26 -19.98
C VAL A 325 -45.48 -0.79 -20.42
N PRO A 326 -44.39 -0.40 -19.73
CA PRO A 326 -43.06 -0.91 -20.04
C PRO A 326 -43.00 -2.40 -19.71
N VAL A 327 -42.37 -3.17 -20.58
CA VAL A 327 -42.26 -4.62 -20.45
C VAL A 327 -40.86 -5.07 -20.80
N VAL A 328 -40.39 -6.10 -20.09
CA VAL A 328 -39.09 -6.72 -20.34
C VAL A 328 -39.10 -7.47 -21.67
N GLU A 329 -38.28 -7.02 -22.62
CA GLU A 329 -38.03 -7.70 -23.89
C GLU A 329 -36.72 -8.51 -23.86
N GLU A 330 -36.61 -9.47 -24.78
CA GLU A 330 -35.40 -10.30 -24.93
C GLU A 330 -34.15 -9.45 -25.22
N LYS A 331 -34.31 -8.40 -26.03
CA LYS A 331 -33.23 -7.44 -26.33
C LYS A 331 -32.74 -6.70 -25.08
N ASP A 332 -33.63 -6.43 -24.13
CA ASP A 332 -33.25 -5.77 -22.87
C ASP A 332 -32.43 -6.73 -22.00
N ILE A 333 -32.80 -8.02 -21.94
CA ILE A 333 -32.02 -9.02 -21.21
C ILE A 333 -30.62 -9.17 -21.82
N LEU A 334 -30.50 -9.30 -23.14
CA LEU A 334 -29.20 -9.43 -23.81
C LEU A 334 -28.29 -8.22 -23.56
N ARG A 335 -28.85 -7.00 -23.63
CA ARG A 335 -28.11 -5.78 -23.28
C ARG A 335 -27.65 -5.78 -21.82
N ALA A 336 -28.51 -6.25 -20.90
CA ALA A 336 -28.17 -6.32 -19.48
C ALA A 336 -27.05 -7.33 -19.23
N GLU A 337 -27.04 -8.46 -19.95
CA GLU A 337 -25.96 -9.45 -19.89
C GLU A 337 -24.63 -8.91 -20.44
N GLU A 338 -24.65 -8.19 -21.57
CA GLU A 338 -23.46 -7.54 -22.13
C GLU A 338 -22.90 -6.46 -21.19
N GLU A 339 -23.78 -5.66 -20.59
CA GLU A 339 -23.40 -4.66 -19.59
C GLU A 339 -22.83 -5.31 -18.33
N ALA A 340 -23.42 -6.41 -17.86
CA ALA A 340 -22.91 -7.18 -16.73
C ALA A 340 -21.50 -7.72 -17.00
N LYS A 341 -21.23 -8.22 -18.21
CA LYS A 341 -19.88 -8.67 -18.60
C LYS A 341 -18.86 -7.52 -18.60
N ARG A 342 -19.23 -6.37 -19.16
CA ARG A 342 -18.36 -5.17 -19.17
C ARG A 342 -18.06 -4.66 -17.76
N GLN A 343 -19.05 -4.65 -16.87
CA GLN A 343 -18.83 -4.27 -15.48
C GLN A 343 -18.02 -5.31 -14.70
N LEU A 344 -18.18 -6.59 -15.02
CA LEU A 344 -17.37 -7.66 -14.44
C LEU A 344 -15.88 -7.50 -14.77
N GLU A 345 -15.52 -7.19 -16.02
CA GLU A 345 -14.12 -6.97 -16.41
C GLU A 345 -13.45 -5.87 -15.56
N LEU A 346 -14.17 -4.77 -15.32
CA LEU A 346 -13.68 -3.66 -14.49
C LEU A 346 -13.56 -4.04 -13.00
N ARG A 347 -14.57 -4.70 -12.44
CA ARG A 347 -14.57 -5.10 -11.01
C ARG A 347 -13.59 -6.23 -10.74
N ALA A 348 -13.41 -7.15 -11.69
CA ALA A 348 -12.51 -8.30 -11.54
C ALA A 348 -11.08 -7.85 -11.23
N GLU A 349 -10.58 -6.81 -11.91
CA GLU A 349 -9.24 -6.27 -11.62
C GLU A 349 -9.12 -5.70 -10.20
N GLU A 350 -10.13 -4.97 -9.75
CA GLU A 350 -10.15 -4.37 -8.41
C GLU A 350 -10.22 -5.44 -7.33
N GLU A 351 -11.08 -6.44 -7.51
CA GLU A 351 -11.23 -7.55 -6.58
C GLU A 351 -9.97 -8.40 -6.49
N VAL A 352 -9.33 -8.70 -7.63
CA VAL A 352 -8.07 -9.46 -7.65
C VAL A 352 -6.96 -8.71 -6.93
N ARG A 353 -6.89 -7.36 -7.05
CA ARG A 353 -5.95 -6.56 -6.25
C ARG A 353 -6.23 -6.67 -4.76
N GLY A 354 -7.50 -6.75 -4.37
CA GLY A 354 -7.91 -6.99 -2.98
C GLY A 354 -7.55 -8.39 -2.44
N MET A 355 -7.36 -9.38 -3.31
CA MET A 355 -6.94 -10.74 -2.92
C MET A 355 -5.42 -10.89 -2.69
N VAL A 356 -4.63 -9.85 -2.96
CA VAL A 356 -3.17 -9.93 -2.83
C VAL A 356 -2.77 -9.88 -1.37
N GLU A 357 -2.18 -10.96 -0.89
CA GLU A 357 -1.61 -11.05 0.46
C GLU A 357 -0.28 -10.28 0.59
N GLU A 358 0.05 -9.86 1.81
CA GLU A 358 1.36 -9.28 2.12
C GLU A 358 2.49 -10.26 1.76
N GLY A 359 3.58 -9.75 1.16
CA GLY A 359 4.70 -10.59 0.71
C GLY A 359 4.48 -11.30 -0.63
N TYR A 360 3.29 -11.23 -1.21
CA TYR A 360 3.00 -11.76 -2.54
C TYR A 360 2.93 -10.64 -3.59
N MET A 361 3.07 -11.05 -4.85
CA MET A 361 2.96 -10.22 -6.04
C MET A 361 1.93 -10.85 -6.98
N LEU A 362 1.04 -10.02 -7.50
CA LEU A 362 0.08 -10.40 -8.53
C LEU A 362 0.75 -10.46 -9.89
N LEU A 363 0.37 -11.45 -10.70
CA LEU A 363 0.76 -11.58 -12.10
C LEU A 363 -0.48 -11.32 -12.97
N PRO A 364 -0.63 -10.11 -13.56
CA PRO A 364 -1.83 -9.73 -14.31
C PRO A 364 -2.18 -10.69 -15.46
N GLU A 365 -1.16 -11.27 -16.10
CA GLU A 365 -1.32 -12.20 -17.23
C GLU A 365 -1.86 -13.57 -16.80
N LEU A 366 -1.88 -13.88 -15.50
CA LEU A 366 -2.38 -15.13 -14.93
C LEU A 366 -3.73 -14.95 -14.22
N ILE A 367 -4.48 -13.91 -14.56
CA ILE A 367 -5.85 -13.73 -14.09
C ILE A 367 -6.79 -14.48 -15.03
N GLN A 368 -7.58 -15.41 -14.49
CA GLN A 368 -8.62 -16.13 -15.23
C GLN A 368 -9.98 -15.81 -14.61
N THR A 369 -10.88 -15.30 -15.45
CA THR A 369 -12.27 -15.00 -15.08
C THR A 369 -13.18 -16.03 -15.75
N GLU A 370 -13.77 -16.91 -14.96
CA GLU A 370 -14.77 -17.87 -15.41
C GLU A 370 -16.15 -17.26 -15.19
N VAL A 371 -16.86 -16.98 -16.28
CA VAL A 371 -18.23 -16.48 -16.23
C VAL A 371 -19.18 -17.66 -16.06
N GLY A 372 -19.96 -17.65 -14.99
CA GLY A 372 -20.97 -18.64 -14.68
C GLY A 372 -22.29 -18.41 -15.43
N LYS A 373 -23.39 -18.88 -14.84
CA LYS A 373 -24.72 -18.70 -15.43
C LYS A 373 -25.22 -17.27 -15.19
N THR A 374 -25.76 -16.65 -16.23
CA THR A 374 -26.61 -15.46 -16.14
C THR A 374 -28.03 -15.88 -15.77
N ARG A 375 -28.66 -15.12 -14.87
CA ARG A 375 -30.07 -15.30 -14.52
C ARG A 375 -30.75 -13.94 -14.50
N PRO A 376 -31.73 -13.69 -15.37
CA PRO A 376 -32.58 -12.51 -15.24
C PRO A 376 -33.46 -12.66 -14.00
N GLU A 377 -33.57 -11.60 -13.20
CA GLU A 377 -34.47 -11.58 -12.04
C GLU A 377 -35.94 -11.52 -12.47
N GLN A 378 -36.22 -10.82 -13.57
CA GLN A 378 -37.55 -10.70 -14.15
C GLN A 378 -37.69 -11.59 -15.41
N PRO A 379 -38.72 -12.44 -15.50
CA PRO A 379 -39.03 -13.18 -16.72
C PRO A 379 -39.37 -12.27 -17.90
N LEU A 380 -39.21 -12.80 -19.12
CA LEU A 380 -39.66 -12.16 -20.36
C LEU A 380 -41.16 -11.82 -20.29
N GLY A 381 -41.51 -10.62 -20.74
CA GLY A 381 -42.91 -10.18 -20.77
C GLY A 381 -43.45 -9.63 -19.45
N THR A 382 -42.64 -9.57 -18.40
CA THR A 382 -43.01 -8.96 -17.11
C THR A 382 -43.16 -7.45 -17.25
N GLU A 383 -44.23 -6.89 -16.67
CA GLU A 383 -44.43 -5.43 -16.58
C GLU A 383 -43.45 -4.83 -15.56
N SER A 384 -42.40 -4.20 -16.07
CA SER A 384 -41.36 -3.54 -15.28
C SER A 384 -40.68 -2.48 -16.13
N SER A 385 -40.26 -1.38 -15.51
CA SER A 385 -39.44 -0.34 -16.15
C SER A 385 -37.94 -0.66 -16.13
N ILE A 386 -37.53 -1.67 -15.36
CA ILE A 386 -36.14 -2.07 -15.13
C ILE A 386 -36.03 -3.59 -15.29
N VAL A 387 -34.94 -4.03 -15.92
CA VAL A 387 -34.52 -5.43 -15.94
C VAL A 387 -33.20 -5.57 -15.21
N SER A 388 -33.12 -6.55 -14.32
CA SER A 388 -31.93 -6.90 -13.56
C SER A 388 -31.42 -8.27 -13.96
N VAL A 389 -30.11 -8.39 -14.17
CA VAL A 389 -29.44 -9.66 -14.42
C VAL A 389 -28.43 -9.92 -13.32
N LYS A 390 -28.51 -11.12 -12.74
CA LYS A 390 -27.48 -11.66 -11.85
C LYS A 390 -26.48 -12.49 -12.66
N LEU A 391 -25.22 -12.12 -12.57
CA LEU A 391 -24.09 -12.78 -13.19
C LEU A 391 -23.24 -13.43 -12.10
N SER A 392 -23.24 -14.76 -12.05
CA SER A 392 -22.30 -15.50 -11.21
C SER A 392 -20.94 -15.59 -11.89
N TYR A 393 -19.85 -15.40 -11.16
CA TYR A 393 -18.51 -15.51 -11.71
C TYR A 393 -17.50 -16.05 -10.70
N LYS A 394 -16.43 -16.65 -11.23
CA LYS A 394 -15.32 -17.19 -10.46
C LYS A 394 -14.01 -16.59 -10.94
N LEU A 395 -13.32 -15.90 -10.04
CA LEU A 395 -11.99 -15.37 -10.28
C LEU A 395 -10.95 -16.37 -9.79
N ARG A 396 -9.96 -16.65 -10.63
CA ARG A 396 -8.80 -17.46 -10.27
C ARG A 396 -7.55 -16.68 -10.62
N THR A 397 -6.64 -16.56 -9.67
CA THR A 397 -5.35 -15.91 -9.88
C THR A 397 -4.24 -16.68 -9.19
N ALA A 398 -3.04 -16.53 -9.73
CA ALA A 398 -1.83 -17.09 -9.15
C ALA A 398 -0.95 -15.96 -8.59
N LEU A 399 -0.61 -16.09 -7.31
CA LEU A 399 0.25 -15.16 -6.60
C LEU A 399 1.69 -15.69 -6.55
N LEU A 400 2.66 -14.83 -6.85
CA LEU A 400 4.09 -15.13 -6.76
C LEU A 400 4.66 -14.61 -5.45
N ASN A 401 5.36 -15.45 -4.70
CA ASN A 401 6.02 -15.04 -3.47
C ASN A 401 7.23 -14.14 -3.78
N LYS A 402 7.24 -12.91 -3.24
CA LYS A 402 8.33 -11.94 -3.45
C LYS A 402 9.68 -12.48 -2.98
N THR A 403 9.72 -13.15 -1.83
CA THR A 403 10.96 -13.72 -1.28
C THR A 403 11.57 -14.77 -2.20
N HIS A 404 10.76 -15.62 -2.84
CA HIS A 404 11.26 -16.62 -3.79
C HIS A 404 11.78 -15.96 -5.07
N LEU A 405 11.05 -14.96 -5.58
CA LEU A 405 11.49 -14.16 -6.71
C LEU A 405 12.83 -13.48 -6.43
N TYR A 406 12.98 -12.78 -5.30
CA TYR A 406 14.22 -12.10 -4.95
C TYR A 406 15.40 -13.05 -4.76
N LYS A 407 15.20 -14.20 -4.10
CA LYS A 407 16.25 -15.24 -3.97
C LYS A 407 16.73 -15.76 -5.32
N TRP A 408 15.79 -15.98 -6.25
CA TRP A 408 16.13 -16.40 -7.61
C TRP A 408 16.85 -15.29 -8.39
N LEU A 409 16.39 -14.03 -8.30
CA LEU A 409 17.06 -12.90 -8.95
C LEU A 409 18.46 -12.67 -8.42
N GLU A 410 18.67 -12.79 -7.10
CA GLU A 410 19.99 -12.68 -6.49
C GLU A 410 20.93 -13.77 -7.01
N HIS A 411 20.47 -15.02 -7.09
CA HIS A 411 21.26 -16.12 -7.65
C HIS A 411 21.70 -15.84 -9.09
N ASN A 412 20.80 -15.33 -9.94
CA ASN A 412 21.12 -14.99 -11.33
C ASN A 412 22.04 -13.77 -11.44
N LEU A 413 21.87 -12.76 -10.58
CA LEU A 413 22.72 -11.58 -10.55
C LEU A 413 24.19 -11.98 -10.42
N TYR A 414 24.53 -12.89 -9.50
CA TYR A 414 25.90 -13.37 -9.34
C TYR A 414 26.48 -14.03 -10.59
N GLN A 415 25.64 -14.60 -11.47
CA GLN A 415 26.07 -15.21 -12.73
C GLN A 415 26.29 -14.19 -13.86
N THR A 416 25.60 -13.04 -13.81
CA THR A 416 25.67 -12.00 -14.86
C THR A 416 26.55 -10.81 -14.49
N LEU A 417 27.12 -10.78 -13.28
CA LEU A 417 27.97 -9.69 -12.79
C LEU A 417 29.17 -9.42 -13.73
N PRO A 418 29.40 -8.15 -14.10
CA PRO A 418 30.62 -7.76 -14.80
C PRO A 418 31.88 -8.06 -13.96
N ALA A 419 32.97 -8.41 -14.63
CA ALA A 419 34.25 -8.67 -13.95
C ALA A 419 34.72 -7.43 -13.17
N GLY A 420 35.16 -7.64 -11.92
CA GLY A 420 35.64 -6.57 -11.04
C GLY A 420 34.53 -5.81 -10.31
N PHE A 421 33.28 -6.30 -10.32
CA PHE A 421 32.17 -5.68 -9.59
C PHE A 421 31.59 -6.62 -8.51
N LEU A 422 30.96 -6.04 -7.50
CA LEU A 422 30.20 -6.70 -6.46
C LEU A 422 28.82 -6.04 -6.34
N PRO A 423 27.77 -6.80 -5.98
CA PRO A 423 26.46 -6.21 -5.73
C PRO A 423 26.52 -5.30 -4.49
N VAL A 424 25.84 -4.16 -4.57
CA VAL A 424 25.50 -3.33 -3.40
C VAL A 424 24.22 -3.91 -2.82
N SER A 425 24.18 -4.18 -1.51
CA SER A 425 23.21 -5.10 -0.90
C SER A 425 21.74 -4.84 -1.26
N ASN A 426 20.98 -5.93 -1.42
CA ASN A 426 19.52 -6.12 -1.32
C ASN A 426 18.58 -5.25 -2.18
N GLU A 427 19.07 -4.24 -2.89
CA GLU A 427 18.25 -3.39 -3.76
C GLU A 427 18.22 -3.93 -5.19
N ILE A 428 17.48 -5.02 -5.41
CA ILE A 428 17.12 -5.47 -6.76
C ILE A 428 15.76 -4.87 -7.11
N SER A 429 15.72 -4.00 -8.12
CA SER A 429 14.48 -3.40 -8.62
C SER A 429 14.01 -4.14 -9.87
N CYS A 430 12.77 -4.62 -9.85
CA CYS A 430 12.14 -5.21 -11.04
C CYS A 430 11.61 -4.07 -11.93
N ARG A 431 12.20 -3.85 -13.12
CA ARG A 431 11.72 -2.87 -14.10
C ARG A 431 10.52 -3.39 -14.90
N GLY A 432 10.46 -4.70 -15.11
CA GLY A 432 9.36 -5.33 -15.82
C GLY A 432 9.34 -6.83 -15.60
N ILE A 433 8.13 -7.37 -15.50
CA ILE A 433 7.85 -8.80 -15.45
C ILE A 433 6.88 -9.06 -16.58
N LYS A 434 7.18 -10.06 -17.41
CA LYS A 434 6.25 -10.55 -18.42
C LYS A 434 6.06 -12.04 -18.22
N VAL A 435 4.80 -12.46 -18.18
CA VAL A 435 4.43 -13.86 -18.01
C VAL A 435 3.67 -14.34 -19.23
N ASN A 436 4.01 -15.52 -19.74
CA ASN A 436 3.31 -16.14 -20.85
C ASN A 436 2.99 -17.61 -20.53
N GLY A 437 1.72 -17.98 -20.56
CA GLY A 437 1.25 -19.34 -20.28
C GLY A 437 -0.05 -19.37 -19.49
N ASN A 438 -0.26 -20.45 -18.74
CA ASN A 438 -1.49 -20.70 -17.98
C ASN A 438 -1.21 -20.83 -16.47
N LEU A 439 -2.25 -20.85 -15.65
CA LEU A 439 -2.14 -21.02 -14.18
C LEU A 439 -1.32 -22.25 -13.76
N LYS A 440 -1.38 -23.36 -14.51
CA LYS A 440 -0.62 -24.57 -14.19
C LYS A 440 0.88 -24.40 -14.38
N GLN A 441 1.28 -23.80 -15.49
CA GLN A 441 2.66 -23.57 -15.88
C GLN A 441 2.73 -22.40 -16.85
N ALA A 442 3.61 -21.45 -16.57
CA ALA A 442 3.90 -20.30 -17.42
C ALA A 442 5.39 -19.96 -17.42
N GLU A 443 5.88 -19.39 -18.51
CA GLU A 443 7.22 -18.85 -18.62
C GLU A 443 7.21 -17.42 -18.06
N ILE A 444 8.13 -17.13 -17.13
CA ILE A 444 8.32 -15.80 -16.57
C ILE A 444 9.63 -15.21 -17.10
N SER A 445 9.57 -13.98 -17.59
CA SER A 445 10.75 -13.19 -17.94
C SER A 445 10.78 -11.95 -17.08
N VAL A 446 11.91 -11.74 -16.40
CA VAL A 446 12.09 -10.63 -15.47
C VAL A 446 13.23 -9.76 -15.96
N LEU A 447 12.97 -8.46 -16.09
CA LEU A 447 13.97 -7.43 -16.32
C LEU A 447 14.26 -6.76 -14.98
N ALA A 448 15.44 -7.03 -14.45
CA ALA A 448 15.85 -6.55 -13.13
C ALA A 448 17.05 -5.61 -13.24
N VAL A 449 17.16 -4.74 -12.25
CA VAL A 449 18.27 -3.79 -12.12
C VAL A 449 18.81 -3.89 -10.72
N ALA A 450 20.12 -4.10 -10.63
CA ALA A 450 20.84 -4.09 -9.38
C ALA A 450 21.91 -3.00 -9.40
N LYS A 451 22.11 -2.33 -8.27
CA LYS A 451 23.27 -1.46 -8.09
C LYS A 451 24.49 -2.32 -7.83
N VAL A 452 25.53 -2.11 -8.61
CA VAL A 452 26.82 -2.80 -8.47
C VAL A 452 27.92 -1.78 -8.18
N ARG A 453 28.86 -2.17 -7.33
CA ARG A 453 30.04 -1.39 -6.97
C ARG A 453 31.32 -2.08 -7.44
N GLY A 454 32.35 -1.30 -7.76
CA GLY A 454 33.66 -1.87 -8.06
C GLY A 454 34.25 -2.66 -6.87
N LYS A 455 34.81 -3.83 -7.15
CA LYS A 455 35.56 -4.68 -6.22
C LYS A 455 37.01 -4.22 -6.17
N ILE A 456 37.34 -3.38 -5.20
CA ILE A 456 38.69 -2.86 -5.09
C ILE A 456 39.62 -3.91 -4.46
N ASP A 457 40.52 -4.47 -5.26
CA ASP A 457 41.62 -5.29 -4.77
C ASP A 457 42.79 -4.40 -4.31
N ARG A 458 43.04 -4.42 -2.99
CA ARG A 458 44.08 -3.60 -2.35
C ARG A 458 45.48 -3.87 -2.90
N GLN A 459 45.79 -5.12 -3.24
CA GLN A 459 47.11 -5.50 -3.76
C GLN A 459 47.28 -5.03 -5.21
N LYS A 460 46.26 -5.22 -6.04
CA LYS A 460 46.24 -4.77 -7.44
C LYS A 460 46.42 -3.25 -7.53
N VAL A 461 45.66 -2.51 -6.72
CA VAL A 461 45.74 -1.05 -6.62
C VAL A 461 47.14 -0.61 -6.18
N PHE A 462 47.68 -1.20 -5.10
CA PHE A 462 48.98 -0.81 -4.58
C PHE A 462 50.12 -1.05 -5.59
N ARG A 463 50.14 -2.21 -6.26
CA ARG A 463 51.15 -2.53 -7.28
C ARG A 463 51.13 -1.54 -8.45
N ALA A 464 49.97 -1.02 -8.81
CA ALA A 464 49.84 -0.07 -9.92
C ALA A 464 50.39 1.33 -9.59
N VAL A 465 50.40 1.72 -8.30
CA VAL A 465 50.73 3.08 -7.86
C VAL A 465 52.02 3.22 -7.06
N ALA A 466 52.61 2.12 -6.61
CA ALA A 466 53.86 2.12 -5.85
C ALA A 466 54.99 2.85 -6.60
N GLY A 467 55.64 3.81 -5.94
CA GLY A 467 56.78 4.57 -6.49
C GLY A 467 56.41 5.67 -7.49
N LYS A 468 55.13 5.81 -7.85
CA LYS A 468 54.67 6.81 -8.81
C LYS A 468 54.44 8.18 -8.14
N PRO A 469 54.61 9.30 -8.88
CA PRO A 469 54.20 10.61 -8.41
C PRO A 469 52.68 10.68 -8.26
N LEU A 470 52.17 11.51 -7.34
CA LEU A 470 50.74 11.57 -7.00
C LEU A 470 49.83 11.81 -8.21
N LEU A 471 50.22 12.70 -9.12
CA LEU A 471 49.43 12.99 -10.33
C LEU A 471 49.33 11.78 -11.26
N GLN A 472 50.45 11.13 -11.55
CA GLN A 472 50.48 9.93 -12.40
C GLN A 472 49.74 8.75 -11.75
N ALA A 473 49.84 8.62 -10.42
CA ALA A 473 49.08 7.62 -9.68
C ALA A 473 47.56 7.86 -9.78
N LYS A 474 47.12 9.12 -9.74
CA LYS A 474 45.70 9.48 -9.92
C LYS A 474 45.20 9.07 -11.31
N GLU A 475 45.97 9.32 -12.37
CA GLU A 475 45.63 8.96 -13.75
C GLU A 475 45.54 7.43 -13.95
N ILE A 476 46.50 6.69 -13.39
CA ILE A 476 46.50 5.22 -13.44
C ILE A 476 45.28 4.66 -12.71
N LEU A 477 44.95 5.22 -11.54
CA LEU A 477 43.78 4.76 -10.78
C LEU A 477 42.45 5.10 -11.47
N ALA A 478 42.38 6.24 -12.16
CA ALA A 478 41.21 6.62 -12.96
C ALA A 478 41.00 5.71 -14.19
N THR A 479 42.01 4.95 -14.61
CA THR A 479 41.91 4.00 -15.72
C THR A 479 41.18 2.72 -15.32
N PHE A 480 41.11 2.38 -14.02
CA PHE A 480 40.39 1.20 -13.57
C PHE A 480 38.87 1.44 -13.59
N PRO A 481 38.08 0.61 -14.30
CA PRO A 481 36.64 0.79 -14.40
C PRO A 481 35.91 0.58 -13.06
N GLU A 482 36.59 -0.03 -12.08
CA GLU A 482 36.11 -0.34 -10.73
C GLU A 482 36.22 0.88 -9.80
N ILE A 483 37.05 1.86 -10.14
CA ILE A 483 37.39 3.03 -9.31
C ILE A 483 36.64 4.26 -9.84
N GLY A 484 35.98 4.99 -8.95
CA GLY A 484 35.25 6.22 -9.28
C GLY A 484 36.07 7.47 -8.98
N VAL A 485 36.25 7.77 -7.69
CA VAL A 485 36.96 8.96 -7.21
C VAL A 485 38.10 8.53 -6.30
N VAL A 486 39.25 9.20 -6.45
CA VAL A 486 40.44 8.97 -5.63
C VAL A 486 40.89 10.27 -5.01
N GLU A 487 41.06 10.24 -3.69
CA GLU A 487 41.60 11.35 -2.91
C GLU A 487 42.86 10.91 -2.17
N PHE A 488 43.84 11.81 -2.11
CA PHE A 488 45.08 11.58 -1.39
C PHE A 488 45.12 12.54 -0.20
N SER A 489 45.26 11.99 1.01
CA SER A 489 45.46 12.76 2.23
C SER A 489 46.87 12.47 2.77
N THR A 490 47.70 13.52 2.85
CA THR A 490 49.09 13.42 3.31
C THR A 490 49.30 14.32 4.52
N ASN A 491 49.93 13.80 5.57
CA ASN A 491 50.33 14.62 6.73
C ASN A 491 51.66 15.36 6.52
N ASN A 492 52.40 14.99 5.46
CA ASN A 492 53.70 15.54 5.07
C ASN A 492 53.70 15.94 3.58
N ARG A 493 54.64 16.80 3.14
CA ARG A 493 54.90 17.15 1.72
C ARG A 493 55.50 15.96 0.95
N VAL A 494 54.73 14.90 0.78
CA VAL A 494 55.17 13.69 0.06
C VAL A 494 54.69 13.79 -1.39
N GLU A 495 55.62 13.90 -2.33
CA GLU A 495 55.31 14.04 -3.76
C GLU A 495 55.12 12.70 -4.50
N ARG A 496 55.55 11.59 -3.88
CA ARG A 496 55.55 10.24 -4.46
C ARG A 496 55.01 9.19 -3.51
N ILE A 497 54.32 8.19 -4.07
CA ILE A 497 53.79 7.08 -3.28
C ILE A 497 54.93 6.16 -2.83
N PRO A 498 55.04 5.83 -1.53
CA PRO A 498 56.05 4.90 -1.05
C PRO A 498 55.98 3.52 -1.72
N ASN A 499 57.13 2.88 -1.89
CA ASN A 499 57.24 1.53 -2.47
C ASN A 499 56.77 0.42 -1.52
N GLN A 500 56.65 0.72 -0.23
CA GLN A 500 56.33 -0.25 0.80
C GLN A 500 54.85 -0.14 1.21
N ILE A 501 54.14 -1.27 1.17
CA ILE A 501 52.68 -1.32 1.39
C ILE A 501 52.27 -0.83 2.79
N PHE A 502 53.10 -1.05 3.81
CA PHE A 502 52.82 -0.61 5.18
C PHE A 502 52.86 0.91 5.36
N GLN A 503 53.49 1.64 4.44
CA GLN A 503 53.54 3.11 4.47
C GLN A 503 52.31 3.75 3.79
N VAL A 504 51.45 2.94 3.17
CA VAL A 504 50.24 3.38 2.47
C VAL A 504 49.00 2.80 3.14
N ARG A 505 48.13 3.69 3.63
CA ARG A 505 46.84 3.29 4.18
C ARG A 505 45.76 3.47 3.12
N LEU A 506 45.19 2.35 2.66
CA LEU A 506 44.05 2.38 1.74
C LEU A 506 42.74 2.46 2.54
N ILE A 507 41.91 3.46 2.26
CA ILE A 507 40.61 3.67 2.88
C ILE A 507 39.54 3.55 1.80
N ILE A 508 38.58 2.64 2.00
CA ILE A 508 37.43 2.45 1.11
C ILE A 508 36.18 2.79 1.93
N PRO A 509 35.61 4.00 1.81
CA PRO A 509 34.52 4.45 2.67
C PRO A 509 33.24 3.60 2.59
N SER A 510 33.03 2.92 1.46
CA SER A 510 31.84 2.11 1.16
C SER A 510 31.96 0.63 1.55
N GLU A 511 33.03 0.23 2.24
CA GLU A 511 33.25 -1.14 2.72
C GLU A 511 32.76 -1.36 4.17
N LYS A 512 32.31 -0.31 4.86
CA LYS A 512 31.82 -0.34 6.25
C LYS A 512 30.31 -0.48 6.36
#